data_AF-A0A225VFS3-F1
#
_entry.id   AF-A0A225VFS3-F1
#
_cell.length_a   1.000
_cell.length_b   1.000
_cell.length_c   1.000
_cell.angle_alpha   90.00
_cell.angle_beta   90.00
_cell.angle_gamma   90.00
#
_symmetry.space_group_name_H-M   'P 1'
#
loop_
_entity.id
_entity.type
_entity.pdbx_description
1 polymer ?
#
loop_
_entity_poly.entity_id
_entity_poly.type
_entity_poly.pdbx_seq_one_letter_code
_entity_poly.pdbx_strand_id
1 'polypeptide(L)'
;MDIDRVLGAWSHEEWEVEEIETLSPTDTARLYIDRLTSDSGLHLRKRDETQAAYNIHREKRLFGLFVSEKLKAAWRTWTNVKLVERGDAAMPVAEMDAYIGLEMAMSLVPVTDIKDLWSEKTFLGHHDFQATMSRNRFQAIHAVVDSIGRVSKKPRGSWELIAAVDSTAFSKNAKKAHDRRQSKLPRTAYPPPCKLFPRARRWTENRVLHRKTFMAPTIVAAYNIVMNGVDRVDHVRSTNPTRRKEQQLSMSLLTWVLDLSLINAFALIQQIRKEQTAPRTLLEFKRRVCESLTSSQRAVLERKRNSLKRSRSAAAPSNIPAREEIHILTPNSRELSSGKLVCHLCSLQGIKAAKFPFGCTKCEVGFHVGCFAVAHFKHAFHNATPSVAAALQALNDAGNGKPSSKTRKRINNSITSLDKLVLRK
;
A
#
# COMPACT_ATOMS: atom_id res chain seq x y z
N MET A 1 43.55 -60.72 -10.77
CA MET A 1 43.55 -60.24 -9.38
C MET A 1 42.19 -60.58 -8.81
N ASP A 2 42.19 -61.56 -7.92
CA ASP A 2 41.01 -62.24 -7.40
C ASP A 2 40.27 -61.36 -6.39
N ILE A 3 39.00 -61.07 -6.64
CA ILE A 3 38.14 -60.22 -5.80
C ILE A 3 37.80 -60.92 -4.46
N ASP A 4 37.99 -62.22 -4.38
CA ASP A 4 37.67 -63.04 -3.20
C ASP A 4 38.73 -62.95 -2.08
N ARG A 5 39.83 -62.20 -2.28
CA ARG A 5 40.91 -62.08 -1.28
C ARG A 5 40.75 -60.91 -0.29
N VAL A 6 39.74 -60.05 -0.46
CA VAL A 6 39.48 -58.90 0.44
C VAL A 6 38.29 -59.15 1.39
N LEU A 7 37.48 -60.19 1.16
CA LEU A 7 36.37 -60.56 2.04
C LEU A 7 36.81 -61.56 3.10
N GLY A 8 37.82 -61.18 3.88
CA GLY A 8 38.19 -61.88 5.11
C GLY A 8 37.07 -61.78 6.14
N ALA A 9 36.45 -62.92 6.43
CA ALA A 9 35.75 -63.29 7.66
C ALA A 9 35.03 -62.17 8.42
N TRP A 10 33.78 -61.90 8.04
CA TRP A 10 32.82 -61.28 8.96
C TRP A 10 31.92 -62.40 9.45
N SER A 11 32.19 -62.88 10.68
CA SER A 11 31.42 -63.92 11.36
C SER A 11 29.95 -63.49 11.48
N HIS A 12 29.07 -64.45 11.24
CA HIS A 12 27.62 -64.26 11.16
C HIS A 12 26.94 -64.27 12.54
N GLU A 13 27.71 -64.08 13.61
CA GLU A 13 27.30 -64.18 15.01
C GLU A 13 27.71 -62.90 15.72
N GLU A 14 26.71 -62.23 16.32
CA GLU A 14 26.73 -61.01 17.15
C GLU A 14 26.01 -59.81 16.55
N TRP A 15 24.71 -59.94 16.25
CA TRP A 15 23.80 -58.79 16.39
C TRP A 15 22.42 -59.31 16.80
N GLU A 16 22.24 -59.58 18.10
CA GLU A 16 20.90 -59.56 18.68
C GLU A 16 20.29 -58.19 18.39
N VAL A 17 19.28 -58.18 17.54
CA VAL A 17 18.47 -57.00 17.25
C VAL A 17 17.51 -56.86 18.42
N GLU A 18 17.82 -55.99 19.37
CA GLU A 18 16.78 -55.49 20.26
C GLU A 18 15.69 -54.84 19.39
N GLU A 19 14.52 -55.46 19.39
CA GLU A 19 13.31 -55.01 18.71
C GLU A 19 12.88 -53.65 19.30
N ILE A 20 13.45 -52.56 18.79
CA ILE A 20 12.90 -51.23 19.00
C ILE A 20 11.62 -51.14 18.18
N GLU A 21 10.49 -51.17 18.88
CA GLU A 21 9.13 -50.97 18.37
C GLU A 21 9.07 -49.88 17.28
N THR A 22 8.76 -50.33 16.07
CA THR A 22 8.27 -49.66 14.86
C THR A 22 8.05 -48.13 14.86
N LEU A 23 9.12 -47.33 14.96
CA LEU A 23 9.05 -45.92 14.57
C LEU A 23 8.91 -45.77 13.05
N SER A 24 8.05 -44.85 12.60
CA SER A 24 7.89 -44.64 11.15
C SER A 24 9.20 -44.10 10.55
N PRO A 25 9.55 -44.46 9.31
CA PRO A 25 10.79 -44.02 8.65
C PRO A 25 10.97 -42.49 8.58
N THR A 26 9.87 -41.76 8.54
CA THR A 26 9.87 -40.29 8.57
C THR A 26 10.28 -39.79 9.95
N ASP A 27 9.88 -40.49 11.00
CA ASP A 27 10.17 -40.14 12.39
C ASP A 27 11.61 -40.48 12.74
N THR A 28 12.17 -41.58 12.23
CA THR A 28 13.62 -41.85 12.34
C THR A 28 14.47 -40.78 11.67
N ALA A 29 14.11 -40.35 10.46
CA ALA A 29 14.82 -39.29 9.75
C ALA A 29 14.64 -37.93 10.43
N ARG A 30 13.45 -37.64 10.99
CA ARG A 30 13.20 -36.46 11.82
C ARG A 30 14.04 -36.47 13.07
N LEU A 31 14.10 -37.57 13.83
CA LEU A 31 14.95 -37.69 15.02
C LEU A 31 16.42 -37.47 14.69
N TYR A 32 16.90 -38.01 13.56
CA TYR A 32 18.26 -37.75 13.08
C TYR A 32 18.50 -36.27 12.75
N ILE A 33 17.55 -35.61 12.07
CA ILE A 33 17.63 -34.18 11.77
C ILE A 33 17.52 -33.33 13.05
N ASP A 34 16.65 -33.70 13.98
CA ASP A 34 16.46 -33.00 15.26
C ASP A 34 17.72 -33.11 16.11
N ARG A 35 18.37 -34.28 16.12
CA ARG A 35 19.68 -34.47 16.73
C ARG A 35 20.73 -33.59 16.06
N LEU A 36 20.85 -33.65 14.74
CA LEU A 36 21.76 -32.78 13.98
C LEU A 36 21.48 -31.29 14.20
N THR A 37 20.22 -30.90 14.35
CA THR A 37 19.81 -29.50 14.55
C THR A 37 20.08 -29.06 15.98
N SER A 38 19.87 -29.93 16.97
CA SER A 38 20.18 -29.70 18.37
C SER A 38 21.69 -29.65 18.63
N ASP A 39 22.45 -30.50 17.93
CA ASP A 39 23.91 -30.52 17.94
C ASP A 39 24.49 -29.40 17.05
N SER A 40 23.72 -28.90 16.08
CA SER A 40 24.12 -27.73 15.29
C SER A 40 24.16 -26.51 16.21
N GLY A 41 25.23 -25.72 16.11
CA GLY A 41 25.31 -24.42 16.78
C GLY A 41 24.31 -23.38 16.25
N LEU A 42 23.25 -23.78 15.53
CA LEU A 42 22.28 -22.92 14.88
C LEU A 42 21.18 -22.51 15.87
N HIS A 43 21.55 -21.78 16.91
CA HIS A 43 20.63 -21.17 17.87
C HIS A 43 20.45 -19.68 17.56
N LEU A 44 19.30 -19.12 17.98
CA LEU A 44 19.08 -17.68 17.90
C LEU A 44 20.03 -16.97 18.88
N ARG A 45 21.18 -16.51 18.37
CA ARG A 45 22.26 -15.92 19.16
C ARG A 45 21.82 -14.77 20.07
N LYS A 46 20.82 -13.99 19.66
CA LYS A 46 20.34 -12.79 20.35
C LYS A 46 18.85 -12.89 20.65
N ARG A 47 18.45 -13.98 21.33
CA ARG A 47 17.03 -14.26 21.62
C ARG A 47 16.38 -13.12 22.41
N ASP A 48 17.03 -12.64 23.45
CA ASP A 48 16.49 -11.58 24.32
C ASP A 48 16.36 -10.25 23.59
N GLU A 49 17.34 -9.88 22.77
CA GLU A 49 17.25 -8.67 21.93
C GLU A 49 16.12 -8.78 20.91
N THR A 50 15.92 -9.98 20.34
CA THR A 50 14.85 -10.22 19.36
C THR A 50 13.47 -10.18 20.03
N GLN A 51 13.36 -10.71 21.24
CA GLN A 51 12.17 -10.64 22.06
C GLN A 51 11.86 -9.19 22.48
N ALA A 52 12.87 -8.46 22.96
CA ALA A 52 12.75 -7.06 23.32
C ALA A 52 12.33 -6.22 22.12
N ALA A 53 12.92 -6.47 20.94
CA ALA A 53 12.51 -5.84 19.69
C ALA A 53 11.03 -6.11 19.40
N TYR A 54 10.56 -7.35 19.52
CA TYR A 54 9.15 -7.69 19.34
C TYR A 54 8.24 -6.99 20.36
N ASN A 55 8.66 -6.86 21.61
CA ASN A 55 7.83 -6.24 22.65
C ASN A 55 7.60 -4.72 22.42
N ILE A 56 8.52 -4.02 21.76
CA ILE A 56 8.42 -2.57 21.51
C ILE A 56 7.36 -2.23 20.45
N HIS A 57 7.52 -2.76 19.23
CA HIS A 57 6.62 -2.45 18.10
C HIS A 57 6.26 -3.70 17.27
N ARG A 58 6.19 -4.86 17.94
CA ARG A 58 5.73 -6.14 17.38
C ARG A 58 6.40 -6.48 16.05
N GLU A 59 5.62 -6.70 15.00
CA GLU A 59 6.07 -7.17 13.70
C GLU A 59 6.94 -6.12 12.98
N LYS A 60 6.63 -4.82 13.12
CA LYS A 60 7.40 -3.73 12.50
C LYS A 60 8.85 -3.71 12.98
N ARG A 61 9.08 -3.94 14.28
CA ARG A 61 10.43 -3.89 14.84
C ARG A 61 11.28 -5.09 14.42
N LEU A 62 10.67 -6.28 14.32
CA LEU A 62 11.34 -7.46 13.80
C LEU A 62 11.76 -7.27 12.34
N PHE A 63 10.88 -6.71 11.52
CA PHE A 63 11.22 -6.32 10.14
C PHE A 63 12.36 -5.29 10.12
N GLY A 64 12.34 -4.32 11.03
CA GLY A 64 13.37 -3.30 11.19
C GLY A 64 14.76 -3.81 11.63
N LEU A 65 14.89 -5.07 12.04
CA LEU A 65 16.20 -5.71 12.27
C LEU A 65 16.95 -5.91 10.94
N PHE A 66 16.22 -6.18 9.85
CA PHE A 66 16.77 -6.37 8.52
C PHE A 66 16.76 -5.05 7.73
N VAL A 67 15.64 -4.32 7.78
CA VAL A 67 15.51 -2.99 7.17
C VAL A 67 15.78 -1.91 8.23
N SER A 68 17.06 -1.76 8.54
CA SER A 68 17.51 -0.87 9.62
C SER A 68 17.17 0.61 9.38
N GLU A 69 17.07 1.38 10.46
CA GLU A 69 16.91 2.85 10.39
C GLU A 69 18.06 3.52 9.62
N LYS A 70 19.29 2.96 9.70
CA LYS A 70 20.44 3.45 8.93
C LYS A 70 20.22 3.28 7.43
N LEU A 71 19.73 2.11 7.00
CA LEU A 71 19.41 1.84 5.61
C LEU A 71 18.30 2.77 5.11
N LYS A 72 17.21 2.92 5.88
CA LYS A 72 16.11 3.83 5.53
C LYS A 72 16.57 5.29 5.47
N ALA A 73 17.44 5.72 6.38
CA ALA A 73 18.00 7.06 6.37
C ALA A 73 18.86 7.32 5.13
N ALA A 74 19.75 6.39 4.78
CA ALA A 74 20.57 6.49 3.58
C ALA A 74 19.72 6.57 2.31
N TRP A 75 18.74 5.67 2.19
CA TRP A 75 17.80 5.67 1.08
C TRP A 75 17.00 6.98 1.00
N ARG A 76 16.45 7.46 2.12
CA ARG A 76 15.75 8.75 2.19
C ARG A 76 16.64 9.91 1.76
N THR A 77 17.90 9.95 2.20
CA THR A 77 18.84 11.02 1.84
C THR A 77 19.06 11.07 0.33
N TRP A 78 19.31 9.93 -0.32
CA TRP A 78 19.49 9.90 -1.78
C TRP A 78 18.23 10.27 -2.54
N THR A 79 17.07 9.78 -2.08
CA THR A 79 15.79 10.14 -2.69
C THR A 79 15.51 11.63 -2.54
N ASN A 80 15.80 12.23 -1.39
CA ASN A 80 15.56 13.65 -1.16
C ASN A 80 16.43 14.55 -2.04
N VAL A 81 17.70 14.21 -2.25
CA VAL A 81 18.58 14.96 -3.18
C VAL A 81 17.91 15.07 -4.56
N LYS A 82 17.36 13.96 -5.04
CA LYS A 82 16.76 13.88 -6.38
C LYS A 82 15.35 14.45 -6.47
N LEU A 83 14.55 14.35 -5.41
CA LEU A 83 13.26 15.04 -5.32
C LEU A 83 13.49 16.56 -5.40
N VAL A 84 14.44 17.09 -4.63
CA VAL A 84 14.76 18.52 -4.63
C VAL A 84 15.29 18.99 -5.99
N GLU A 85 16.17 18.21 -6.63
CA GLU A 85 16.64 18.51 -8.01
C GLU A 85 15.48 18.62 -9.03
N ARG A 86 14.38 17.89 -8.82
CA ARG A 86 13.18 17.92 -9.67
C ARG A 86 12.17 19.01 -9.27
N GLY A 87 12.43 19.74 -8.19
CA GLY A 87 11.48 20.71 -7.62
C GLY A 87 10.39 20.09 -6.74
N ASP A 88 10.50 18.80 -6.40
CA ASP A 88 9.59 18.12 -5.49
C ASP A 88 9.97 18.36 -4.02
N ALA A 89 8.97 18.35 -3.14
CA ALA A 89 9.19 18.46 -1.70
C ALA A 89 10.00 17.26 -1.15
N ALA A 90 10.93 17.54 -0.23
CA ALA A 90 11.70 16.51 0.47
C ALA A 90 10.79 15.59 1.30
N MET A 91 11.12 14.30 1.32
CA MET A 91 10.38 13.25 2.00
C MET A 91 10.79 13.15 3.50
N PRO A 92 9.84 13.23 4.45
CA PRO A 92 10.08 12.97 5.87
C PRO A 92 10.20 11.47 6.18
N VAL A 93 10.64 11.13 7.40
CA VAL A 93 10.82 9.74 7.87
C VAL A 93 9.54 8.91 7.73
N ALA A 94 8.40 9.47 8.15
CA ALA A 94 7.11 8.78 8.13
C ALA A 94 6.64 8.47 6.70
N GLU A 95 6.93 9.37 5.75
CA GLU A 95 6.59 9.16 4.34
C GLU A 95 7.46 8.06 3.72
N MET A 96 8.72 7.94 4.15
CA MET A 96 9.62 6.86 3.73
C MET A 96 9.13 5.48 4.21
N ASP A 97 8.77 5.38 5.50
CA ASP A 97 8.15 4.16 6.05
C ASP A 97 6.86 3.82 5.28
N ALA A 98 6.03 4.82 5.00
CA ALA A 98 4.79 4.64 4.27
C ALA A 98 5.02 4.17 2.82
N TYR A 99 6.03 4.70 2.13
CA TYR A 99 6.41 4.24 0.79
C TYR A 99 6.80 2.74 0.81
N ILE A 100 7.68 2.32 1.72
CA ILE A 100 8.05 0.89 1.87
C ILE A 100 6.81 0.04 2.18
N GLY A 101 5.95 0.51 3.07
CA GLY A 101 4.71 -0.17 3.43
C GLY A 101 3.76 -0.34 2.24
N LEU A 102 3.63 0.68 1.39
CA LEU A 102 2.83 0.62 0.16
C LEU A 102 3.43 -0.33 -0.86
N GLU A 103 4.74 -0.27 -1.11
CA GLU A 103 5.45 -1.21 -2.00
C GLU A 103 5.15 -2.66 -1.59
N MET A 104 5.31 -3.00 -0.31
CA MET A 104 5.01 -4.35 0.15
C MET A 104 3.51 -4.67 0.10
N ALA A 105 2.63 -3.71 0.41
CA ALA A 105 1.17 -3.91 0.35
C ALA A 105 0.67 -4.20 -1.08
N MET A 106 1.41 -3.77 -2.11
CA MET A 106 1.09 -4.08 -3.50
C MET A 106 1.11 -5.56 -3.83
N SER A 107 1.78 -6.40 -3.03
CA SER A 107 1.73 -7.86 -3.21
C SER A 107 0.53 -8.49 -2.51
N LEU A 108 -0.16 -7.76 -1.62
CA LEU A 108 -1.33 -8.25 -0.90
C LEU A 108 -2.60 -8.09 -1.73
N VAL A 109 -2.58 -7.14 -2.67
CA VAL A 109 -3.70 -6.81 -3.55
C VAL A 109 -3.28 -7.11 -4.99
N PRO A 110 -3.75 -8.21 -5.59
CA PRO A 110 -3.39 -8.58 -6.95
C PRO A 110 -4.09 -7.63 -7.94
N VAL A 111 -3.33 -6.66 -8.45
CA VAL A 111 -3.79 -5.70 -9.47
C VAL A 111 -2.81 -5.68 -10.63
N THR A 112 -3.34 -5.65 -11.86
CA THR A 112 -2.55 -5.69 -13.10
C THR A 112 -1.73 -4.41 -13.31
N ASP A 113 -2.36 -3.24 -13.17
CA ASP A 113 -1.70 -1.93 -13.27
C ASP A 113 -1.57 -1.27 -11.89
N ILE A 114 -0.42 -0.65 -11.62
CA ILE A 114 -0.18 0.11 -10.39
C ILE A 114 -1.14 1.29 -10.25
N LYS A 115 -1.56 1.88 -11.38
CA LYS A 115 -2.45 3.04 -11.40
C LYS A 115 -3.83 2.69 -10.85
N ASP A 116 -4.25 1.44 -11.00
CA ASP A 116 -5.57 0.98 -10.60
C ASP A 116 -5.72 0.93 -9.07
N LEU A 117 -4.62 0.81 -8.31
CA LEU A 117 -4.64 0.91 -6.83
C LEU A 117 -5.10 2.29 -6.34
N TRP A 118 -4.92 3.34 -7.16
CA TRP A 118 -5.35 4.70 -6.86
C TRP A 118 -6.58 5.15 -7.66
N SER A 119 -7.22 4.26 -8.42
CA SER A 119 -8.40 4.59 -9.22
C SER A 119 -9.63 4.89 -8.35
N GLU A 120 -10.53 5.74 -8.82
CA GLU A 120 -11.85 5.98 -8.21
C GLU A 120 -12.98 5.23 -8.96
N LYS A 121 -12.63 4.48 -10.01
CA LYS A 121 -13.59 3.72 -10.81
C LYS A 121 -14.17 2.58 -9.99
N THR A 122 -15.44 2.27 -10.21
CA THR A 122 -16.11 1.11 -9.61
C THR A 122 -15.30 -0.17 -9.83
N PHE A 123 -15.14 -0.98 -8.77
CA PHE A 123 -14.34 -2.22 -8.74
C PHE A 123 -12.82 -2.04 -8.87
N LEU A 124 -12.32 -0.81 -8.95
CA LEU A 124 -10.90 -0.47 -8.90
C LEU A 124 -10.64 0.44 -7.70
N GLY A 125 -9.36 0.66 -7.40
CA GLY A 125 -8.95 1.49 -6.28
C GLY A 125 -8.87 0.73 -4.97
N HIS A 126 -7.96 1.18 -4.11
CA HIS A 126 -7.85 0.69 -2.75
C HIS A 126 -7.74 1.89 -1.81
N HIS A 127 -8.74 2.07 -0.94
CA HIS A 127 -8.88 3.21 -0.04
C HIS A 127 -7.58 3.50 0.73
N ASP A 128 -6.97 2.46 1.29
CA ASP A 128 -5.75 2.57 2.08
C ASP A 128 -4.53 3.08 1.31
N PHE A 129 -4.43 2.84 0.00
CA PHE A 129 -3.35 3.38 -0.82
C PHE A 129 -3.53 4.90 -0.99
N GLN A 130 -4.74 5.32 -1.36
CA GLN A 130 -5.10 6.73 -1.50
C GLN A 130 -5.00 7.50 -0.18
N ALA A 131 -5.38 6.88 0.93
CA ALA A 131 -5.30 7.46 2.27
C ALA A 131 -3.86 7.63 2.78
N THR A 132 -2.92 6.83 2.25
CA THR A 132 -1.51 6.86 2.69
C THR A 132 -0.68 7.84 1.88
N MET A 133 -0.83 7.86 0.55
CA MET A 133 -0.01 8.68 -0.35
C MET A 133 -0.74 8.88 -1.68
N SER A 134 -0.56 10.02 -2.34
CA SER A 134 -1.09 10.21 -3.69
C SER A 134 -0.31 9.39 -4.72
N ARG A 135 -0.96 8.97 -5.81
CA ARG A 135 -0.32 8.23 -6.91
C ARG A 135 0.88 8.98 -7.46
N ASN A 136 0.73 10.28 -7.72
CA ASN A 136 1.79 11.11 -8.30
C ASN A 136 2.97 11.22 -7.34
N ARG A 137 2.72 11.32 -6.02
CA ARG A 137 3.79 11.36 -5.02
C ARG A 137 4.52 10.02 -4.93
N PHE A 138 3.78 8.92 -4.95
CA PHE A 138 4.35 7.58 -4.99
C PHE A 138 5.22 7.38 -6.22
N GLN A 139 4.72 7.75 -7.41
CA GLN A 139 5.47 7.68 -8.66
C GLN A 139 6.69 8.59 -8.68
N ALA A 140 6.62 9.78 -8.09
CA ALA A 140 7.77 10.68 -7.98
C ALA A 140 8.88 10.06 -7.12
N ILE A 141 8.52 9.47 -5.97
CA ILE A 141 9.48 8.75 -5.11
C ILE A 141 10.06 7.55 -5.86
N HIS A 142 9.21 6.73 -6.48
CA HIS A 142 9.62 5.56 -7.25
C HIS A 142 10.58 5.92 -8.39
N ALA A 143 10.24 6.93 -9.20
CA ALA A 143 11.06 7.45 -10.30
C ALA A 143 12.36 8.12 -9.83
N VAL A 144 12.49 8.41 -8.54
CA VAL A 144 13.70 8.91 -7.92
C VAL A 144 14.54 7.76 -7.35
N VAL A 145 13.93 6.69 -6.84
CA VAL A 145 14.68 5.45 -6.57
C VAL A 145 15.32 4.93 -7.86
N ASP A 146 14.71 5.22 -9.02
CA ASP A 146 15.24 5.02 -10.38
C ASP A 146 16.45 5.93 -10.75
N SER A 147 16.97 6.75 -9.82
CA SER A 147 18.19 7.54 -9.99
C SER A 147 19.50 6.73 -10.01
N ILE A 148 19.40 5.42 -10.27
CA ILE A 148 20.41 4.55 -10.91
C ILE A 148 20.95 5.15 -12.21
N GLY A 149 20.37 6.22 -12.75
CA GLY A 149 20.96 7.01 -13.83
C GLY A 149 22.46 7.37 -13.63
N ARG A 150 23.00 7.37 -12.40
CA ARG A 150 24.46 7.47 -12.16
C ARG A 150 25.24 6.19 -12.46
N VAL A 151 24.67 5.03 -12.16
CA VAL A 151 25.26 3.71 -12.45
C VAL A 151 25.00 3.31 -13.92
N SER A 152 23.86 3.70 -14.50
CA SER A 152 23.53 3.39 -15.90
C SER A 152 24.37 4.18 -16.90
N LYS A 153 24.90 5.35 -16.50
CA LYS A 153 25.87 6.14 -17.29
C LYS A 153 27.29 5.57 -17.22
N LYS A 154 27.54 4.58 -16.36
CA LYS A 154 28.84 3.93 -16.26
C LYS A 154 28.90 2.75 -17.23
N PRO A 155 30.09 2.42 -17.77
CA PRO A 155 30.23 1.30 -18.68
C PRO A 155 29.79 0.00 -18.02
N ARG A 156 29.24 -0.92 -18.82
CA ARG A 156 28.80 -2.26 -18.38
C ARG A 156 29.94 -2.94 -17.60
N GLY A 157 29.66 -3.36 -16.36
CA GLY A 157 30.68 -3.88 -15.43
C GLY A 157 31.15 -2.88 -14.37
N SER A 158 30.69 -1.63 -14.41
CA SER A 158 30.97 -0.65 -13.37
C SER A 158 30.00 -0.79 -12.21
N TRP A 159 30.53 -0.84 -11.00
CA TRP A 159 29.76 -0.75 -9.76
C TRP A 159 30.10 0.53 -9.00
N GLU A 160 29.17 0.98 -8.17
CA GLU A 160 29.42 2.04 -7.21
C GLU A 160 29.06 1.51 -5.83
N LEU A 161 29.97 1.68 -4.88
CA LEU A 161 29.73 1.29 -3.49
C LEU A 161 28.79 2.33 -2.87
N ILE A 162 27.49 2.03 -2.88
CA ILE A 162 26.45 2.96 -2.45
C ILE A 162 26.42 3.11 -0.91
N ALA A 163 26.86 2.10 -0.18
CA ALA A 163 27.30 2.21 1.22
C ALA A 163 28.10 0.96 1.59
N ALA A 164 29.31 1.12 2.12
CA ALA A 164 29.82 0.11 3.05
C ALA A 164 29.04 0.30 4.34
N VAL A 165 28.27 -0.70 4.78
CA VAL A 165 28.19 -0.90 6.23
C VAL A 165 29.61 -1.24 6.60
N ASP A 166 30.33 -0.27 7.18
CA ASP A 166 31.73 -0.46 7.53
C ASP A 166 31.86 -1.81 8.21
N SER A 167 32.66 -2.70 7.61
CA SER A 167 33.16 -3.84 8.34
C SER A 167 33.94 -3.23 9.50
N THR A 168 33.32 -3.12 10.67
CA THR A 168 34.00 -2.67 11.86
C THR A 168 35.25 -3.55 12.03
N ALA A 169 36.34 -3.02 12.59
CA ALA A 169 37.52 -3.84 12.88
C ALA A 169 37.14 -5.10 13.67
N PHE A 170 36.10 -4.99 14.49
CA PHE A 170 35.42 -6.09 15.17
C PHE A 170 34.88 -7.17 14.20
N SER A 171 34.20 -6.82 13.12
CA SER A 171 33.70 -7.77 12.10
C SER A 171 34.83 -8.51 11.39
N LYS A 172 35.92 -7.82 11.01
CA LYS A 172 37.09 -8.45 10.38
C LYS A 172 37.80 -9.40 11.35
N ASN A 173 37.95 -8.99 12.61
CA ASN A 173 38.56 -9.80 13.66
C ASN A 173 37.67 -10.99 14.04
N ALA A 174 36.35 -10.80 14.10
CA ALA A 174 35.38 -11.87 14.35
C ALA A 174 35.31 -12.86 13.18
N LYS A 175 35.42 -12.40 11.93
CA LYS A 175 35.51 -13.26 10.75
C LYS A 175 36.81 -14.06 10.75
N LYS A 176 37.97 -13.42 10.95
CA LYS A 176 39.25 -14.13 11.08
C LYS A 176 39.24 -15.13 12.25
N ALA A 177 38.63 -14.77 13.37
CA ALA A 177 38.48 -15.67 14.52
C ALA A 177 37.52 -16.83 14.21
N HIS A 178 36.44 -16.58 13.46
CA HIS A 178 35.52 -17.62 12.99
C HIS A 178 36.21 -18.55 12.00
N ASP A 179 36.91 -18.04 10.99
CA ASP A 179 37.62 -18.84 9.98
C ASP A 179 38.73 -19.69 10.63
N ARG A 180 39.47 -19.14 11.60
CA ARG A 180 40.45 -19.88 12.41
C ARG A 180 39.81 -20.93 13.33
N ARG A 181 38.57 -20.72 13.78
CA ARG A 181 37.81 -21.73 14.54
C ARG A 181 37.27 -22.81 13.61
N GLN A 182 36.78 -22.43 12.43
CA GLN A 182 36.29 -23.35 11.39
C GLN A 182 37.39 -24.28 10.90
N SER A 183 38.60 -23.76 10.66
CA SER A 183 39.75 -24.60 10.25
C SER A 183 40.21 -25.58 11.34
N LYS A 184 39.81 -25.35 12.60
CA LYS A 184 40.14 -26.19 13.76
C LYS A 184 38.99 -27.09 14.21
N LEU A 185 37.80 -26.92 13.64
CA LEU A 185 36.73 -27.88 13.86
C LEU A 185 37.16 -29.18 13.18
N PRO A 186 37.09 -30.33 13.88
CA PRO A 186 37.26 -31.60 13.21
C PRO A 186 36.29 -31.63 12.04
N ARG A 187 36.78 -31.97 10.83
CA ARG A 187 35.90 -32.40 9.74
C ARG A 187 34.93 -33.38 10.37
N THR A 188 33.64 -33.04 10.38
CA THR A 188 32.64 -33.82 11.08
C THR A 188 32.83 -35.27 10.68
N ALA A 189 33.34 -36.09 11.61
CA ALA A 189 33.17 -37.52 11.50
C ALA A 189 31.66 -37.66 11.46
N TYR A 190 31.13 -37.99 10.28
CA TYR A 190 29.72 -38.32 10.19
C TYR A 190 29.51 -39.36 11.28
N PRO A 191 28.55 -39.15 12.22
CA PRO A 191 28.21 -40.21 13.15
C PRO A 191 28.00 -41.49 12.32
N PRO A 192 28.46 -42.65 12.81
CA PRO A 192 28.36 -43.89 12.05
C PRO A 192 26.94 -43.97 11.49
N PRO A 193 26.78 -44.30 10.20
CA PRO A 193 25.48 -44.25 9.54
C PRO A 193 24.48 -44.97 10.45
N CYS A 194 23.41 -44.28 10.86
CA CYS A 194 22.30 -44.96 11.52
C CYS A 194 21.99 -46.18 10.64
N LYS A 195 22.12 -47.40 11.21
CA LYS A 195 21.91 -48.68 10.50
C LYS A 195 20.47 -48.87 10.00
N LEU A 196 19.64 -47.82 10.12
CA LEU A 196 18.25 -47.76 9.73
C LEU A 196 18.17 -47.30 8.27
N PHE A 197 17.45 -48.08 7.46
CA PHE A 197 17.14 -47.77 6.07
C PHE A 197 15.72 -47.22 5.98
N PRO A 198 15.50 -45.90 6.08
CA PRO A 198 14.17 -45.35 5.91
C PRO A 198 13.62 -45.58 4.50
N ARG A 199 12.31 -45.84 4.43
CA ARG A 199 11.53 -45.92 3.19
C ARG A 199 11.39 -44.54 2.54
N ALA A 200 12.13 -44.28 1.47
CA ALA A 200 11.99 -43.09 0.64
C ALA A 200 11.00 -43.34 -0.52
N ARG A 201 10.11 -42.38 -0.79
CA ARG A 201 9.15 -42.44 -1.91
C ARG A 201 9.68 -41.65 -3.10
N ARG A 202 9.87 -42.29 -4.26
CA ARG A 202 10.34 -41.62 -5.49
C ARG A 202 9.38 -41.90 -6.66
N TRP A 203 9.28 -40.94 -7.57
CA TRP A 203 8.64 -41.13 -8.86
C TRP A 203 9.52 -42.03 -9.72
N THR A 204 8.97 -43.11 -10.25
CA THR A 204 9.67 -43.98 -11.21
C THR A 204 9.48 -43.44 -12.62
N GLU A 205 10.53 -43.49 -13.43
CA GLU A 205 10.61 -42.92 -14.78
C GLU A 205 9.47 -43.36 -15.73
N ASN A 206 8.79 -44.48 -15.43
CA ASN A 206 7.84 -45.06 -16.38
C ASN A 206 6.36 -44.71 -16.21
N ARG A 207 5.86 -44.18 -15.08
CA ARG A 207 4.44 -43.71 -14.97
C ARG A 207 4.27 -42.64 -13.89
N VAL A 208 3.77 -41.47 -14.29
CA VAL A 208 3.63 -40.22 -13.52
C VAL A 208 2.62 -40.30 -12.35
N LEU A 209 2.08 -41.48 -12.01
CA LEU A 209 0.95 -41.61 -11.06
C LEU A 209 1.23 -42.49 -9.83
N HIS A 210 2.37 -43.19 -9.76
CA HIS A 210 2.68 -44.05 -8.61
C HIS A 210 4.06 -43.75 -8.02
N ARG A 211 4.08 -43.40 -6.73
CA ARG A 211 5.32 -43.27 -5.95
C ARG A 211 5.71 -44.65 -5.44
N LYS A 212 6.84 -45.20 -5.88
CA LYS A 212 7.38 -46.46 -5.35
C LYS A 212 8.23 -46.16 -4.13
N THR A 213 8.09 -47.02 -3.12
CA THR A 213 8.80 -46.89 -1.85
C THR A 213 10.07 -47.75 -1.90
N PHE A 214 11.23 -47.16 -1.63
CA PHE A 214 12.53 -47.82 -1.65
C PHE A 214 13.26 -47.63 -0.33
N MET A 215 14.11 -48.57 0.04
CA MET A 215 15.06 -48.42 1.14
C MET A 215 16.14 -47.43 0.72
N ALA A 216 16.31 -46.36 1.48
CA ALA A 216 17.38 -45.38 1.27
C ALA A 216 18.22 -45.27 2.56
N PRO A 217 19.54 -45.04 2.44
CA PRO A 217 20.37 -44.73 3.61
C PRO A 217 19.80 -43.52 4.38
N THR A 218 19.91 -43.53 5.72
CA THR A 218 19.42 -42.43 6.57
C THR A 218 19.97 -41.07 6.13
N ILE A 219 21.22 -41.00 5.67
CA ILE A 219 21.83 -39.76 5.16
C ILE A 219 21.15 -39.23 3.89
N VAL A 220 20.72 -40.12 2.99
CA VAL A 220 19.99 -39.76 1.76
C VAL A 220 18.59 -39.28 2.10
N ALA A 221 17.93 -39.92 3.08
CA ALA A 221 16.64 -39.48 3.58
C ALA A 221 16.73 -38.10 4.24
N ALA A 222 17.75 -37.87 5.08
CA ALA A 222 18.01 -36.59 5.70
C ALA A 222 18.28 -35.49 4.67
N TYR A 223 19.14 -35.77 3.68
CA TYR A 223 19.38 -34.86 2.55
C TYR A 223 18.09 -34.50 1.82
N ASN A 224 17.26 -35.49 1.45
CA ASN A 224 16.01 -35.24 0.74
C ASN A 224 15.00 -34.39 1.54
N ILE A 225 15.03 -34.46 2.88
CA ILE A 225 14.18 -33.63 3.74
C ILE A 225 14.63 -32.17 3.73
N VAL A 226 15.94 -31.90 3.74
CA VAL A 226 16.50 -30.55 3.91
C VAL A 226 16.95 -29.86 2.61
N MET A 227 17.27 -30.61 1.55
CA MET A 227 17.87 -30.09 0.31
C MET A 227 17.03 -28.98 -0.35
N ASN A 228 15.71 -29.04 -0.21
CA ASN A 228 14.78 -28.09 -0.81
C ASN A 228 14.61 -26.81 0.02
N GLY A 229 15.46 -26.53 1.01
CA GLY A 229 15.33 -25.37 1.89
C GLY A 229 15.37 -24.04 1.13
N VAL A 230 16.33 -23.89 0.21
CA VAL A 230 16.47 -22.68 -0.63
C VAL A 230 15.29 -22.57 -1.60
N ASP A 231 14.94 -23.66 -2.27
CA ASP A 231 13.80 -23.70 -3.21
C ASP A 231 12.48 -23.38 -2.52
N ARG A 232 12.29 -23.83 -1.27
CA ARG A 232 11.11 -23.49 -0.46
C ARG A 232 11.03 -22.01 -0.16
N VAL A 233 12.16 -21.37 0.20
CA VAL A 233 12.19 -19.91 0.42
C VAL A 233 11.85 -19.17 -0.87
N ASP A 234 12.40 -19.60 -2.00
CA ASP A 234 12.09 -18.99 -3.30
C ASP A 234 10.64 -19.20 -3.71
N HIS A 235 10.10 -20.40 -3.48
CA HIS A 235 8.70 -20.71 -3.72
C HIS A 235 7.79 -19.82 -2.87
N VAL A 236 8.02 -19.76 -1.55
CA VAL A 236 7.25 -18.89 -0.63
C VAL A 236 7.30 -17.43 -1.10
N ARG A 237 8.48 -16.94 -1.49
CA ARG A 237 8.66 -15.61 -2.06
C ARG A 237 7.85 -15.40 -3.35
N SER A 238 7.82 -16.40 -4.23
CA SER A 238 7.09 -16.34 -5.51
C SER A 238 5.56 -16.41 -5.38
N THR A 239 5.02 -16.81 -4.23
CA THR A 239 3.55 -16.87 -4.03
C THR A 239 2.91 -15.48 -3.96
N ASN A 240 3.58 -14.53 -3.31
CA ASN A 240 3.11 -13.15 -3.15
C ASN A 240 4.29 -12.17 -3.31
N PRO A 241 4.93 -12.14 -4.49
CA PRO A 241 6.14 -11.37 -4.71
C PRO A 241 5.80 -9.88 -4.71
N THR A 242 6.62 -9.07 -4.05
CA THR A 242 6.53 -7.60 -4.18
C THR A 242 7.03 -7.14 -5.56
N ARG A 243 7.80 -7.99 -6.25
CA ARG A 243 8.32 -7.74 -7.59
C ARG A 243 7.19 -7.55 -8.61
N ARG A 244 7.28 -6.47 -9.39
CA ARG A 244 6.42 -6.21 -10.56
C ARG A 244 7.22 -6.26 -11.86
N LYS A 245 6.51 -6.21 -13.00
CA LYS A 245 7.13 -6.09 -14.33
C LYS A 245 7.71 -4.69 -14.48
N GLU A 246 8.99 -4.57 -14.15
CA GLU A 246 9.73 -3.32 -14.27
C GLU A 246 10.95 -3.53 -15.16
N GLN A 247 11.30 -2.50 -15.93
CA GLN A 247 12.46 -2.54 -16.82
C GLN A 247 13.80 -2.46 -16.07
N GLN A 248 13.79 -2.12 -14.77
CA GLN A 248 14.99 -1.78 -14.01
C GLN A 248 15.34 -2.85 -12.96
N LEU A 249 16.60 -3.29 -12.98
CA LEU A 249 17.14 -4.35 -12.13
C LEU A 249 17.21 -3.95 -10.65
N SER A 250 17.47 -2.68 -10.36
CA SER A 250 17.60 -2.11 -9.01
C SER A 250 16.33 -2.25 -8.16
N MET A 251 15.17 -1.92 -8.74
CA MET A 251 13.89 -2.07 -8.06
C MET A 251 13.52 -3.54 -7.88
N SER A 252 13.88 -4.40 -8.85
CA SER A 252 13.78 -5.85 -8.69
C SER A 252 14.65 -6.36 -7.53
N LEU A 253 15.86 -5.84 -7.34
CA LEU A 253 16.72 -6.18 -6.21
C LEU A 253 16.17 -5.65 -4.88
N LEU A 254 15.67 -4.42 -4.86
CA LEU A 254 15.07 -3.83 -3.67
C LEU A 254 13.86 -4.62 -3.19
N THR A 255 12.90 -4.86 -4.08
CA THR A 255 11.69 -5.63 -3.75
C THR A 255 12.03 -7.06 -3.32
N TRP A 256 13.06 -7.67 -3.91
CA TRP A 256 13.59 -8.95 -3.47
C TRP A 256 14.18 -8.91 -2.05
N VAL A 257 14.98 -7.88 -1.72
CA VAL A 257 15.52 -7.68 -0.37
C VAL A 257 14.39 -7.46 0.65
N LEU A 258 13.34 -6.72 0.29
CA LEU A 258 12.18 -6.51 1.16
C LEU A 258 11.42 -7.81 1.42
N ASP A 259 11.18 -8.63 0.39
CA ASP A 259 10.52 -9.92 0.54
C ASP A 259 11.33 -10.90 1.41
N LEU A 260 12.66 -10.96 1.22
CA LEU A 260 13.52 -11.78 2.08
C LEU A 260 13.57 -11.26 3.52
N SER A 261 13.59 -9.94 3.71
CA SER A 261 13.56 -9.33 5.04
C SER A 261 12.29 -9.69 5.78
N LEU A 262 11.14 -9.74 5.08
CA LEU A 262 9.87 -10.21 5.64
C LEU A 262 9.91 -11.70 6.01
N ILE A 263 10.40 -12.56 5.12
CA ILE A 263 10.49 -14.01 5.38
C ILE A 263 11.41 -14.28 6.58
N ASN A 264 12.55 -13.60 6.65
CA ASN A 264 13.48 -13.75 7.78
C ASN A 264 12.88 -13.21 9.08
N ALA A 265 12.21 -12.07 9.07
CA ALA A 265 11.50 -11.54 10.24
C ALA A 265 10.36 -12.47 10.70
N PHE A 266 9.68 -13.11 9.75
CA PHE A 266 8.66 -14.12 10.03
C PHE A 266 9.26 -15.44 10.55
N ALA A 267 10.48 -15.81 10.14
CA ALA A 267 11.19 -16.92 10.76
C ALA A 267 11.52 -16.60 12.23
N LEU A 268 11.93 -15.37 12.55
CA LEU A 268 12.20 -14.94 13.92
C LEU A 268 10.95 -14.99 14.81
N ILE A 269 9.79 -14.52 14.32
CA ILE A 269 8.56 -14.56 15.11
C ILE A 269 8.11 -16.00 15.40
N GLN A 270 8.33 -16.94 14.47
CA GLN A 270 8.06 -18.36 14.70
C GLN A 270 8.99 -18.99 15.74
N GLN A 271 10.26 -18.57 15.80
CA GLN A 271 11.19 -19.04 16.83
C GLN A 271 10.86 -18.50 18.22
N ILE A 272 10.40 -17.25 18.30
CA ILE A 272 9.96 -16.61 19.54
C ILE A 272 8.64 -17.21 20.05
N ARG A 273 7.67 -17.43 19.16
CA ARG A 273 6.28 -17.78 19.51
C ARG A 273 6.01 -19.28 19.51
N LYS A 274 7.03 -20.14 19.68
CA LYS A 274 6.85 -21.60 19.82
C LYS A 274 5.83 -21.98 20.90
N GLU A 275 5.52 -21.09 21.84
CA GLU A 275 4.60 -21.28 22.97
C GLU A 275 3.17 -20.67 22.78
N GLN A 276 2.86 -19.96 21.68
CA GLN A 276 1.53 -19.33 21.49
C GLN A 276 0.60 -20.09 20.53
N THR A 277 -0.69 -20.11 20.85
CA THR A 277 -1.74 -21.01 20.34
C THR A 277 -2.27 -20.76 18.93
N ALA A 278 -1.90 -19.66 18.25
CA ALA A 278 -2.44 -19.34 16.92
C ALA A 278 -1.33 -19.28 15.85
N PRO A 279 -1.32 -20.19 14.86
CA PRO A 279 -0.41 -20.10 13.73
C PRO A 279 -0.72 -18.82 12.94
N ARG A 280 0.25 -17.90 12.83
CA ARG A 280 0.12 -16.74 11.95
C ARG A 280 0.70 -17.09 10.59
N THR A 281 -0.05 -16.79 9.53
CA THR A 281 0.45 -16.93 8.17
C THR A 281 1.44 -15.82 7.84
N LEU A 282 2.35 -16.08 6.89
CA LEU A 282 3.26 -15.06 6.37
C LEU A 282 2.50 -13.85 5.79
N LEU A 283 1.34 -14.11 5.16
CA LEU A 283 0.47 -13.08 4.60
C LEU A 283 -0.05 -12.13 5.68
N GLU A 284 -0.56 -12.66 6.80
CA GLU A 284 -1.04 -11.85 7.93
C GLU A 284 0.11 -11.09 8.60
N PHE A 285 1.29 -11.70 8.70
CA PHE A 285 2.49 -11.00 9.17
C PHE A 285 2.83 -9.81 8.26
N LYS A 286 2.88 -10.03 6.94
CA LYS A 286 3.14 -8.97 5.94
C LYS A 286 2.12 -7.85 6.05
N ARG A 287 0.82 -8.17 6.14
CA ARG A 287 -0.27 -7.19 6.33
C ARG A 287 -0.03 -6.28 7.54
N ARG A 288 0.32 -6.86 8.70
CA ARG A 288 0.58 -6.09 9.94
C ARG A 288 1.82 -5.20 9.83
N VAL A 289 2.88 -5.67 9.16
CA VAL A 289 4.06 -4.84 8.91
C VAL A 289 3.69 -3.64 8.03
N CYS A 290 2.96 -3.86 6.92
CA CYS A 290 2.49 -2.77 6.05
C CYS A 290 1.59 -1.77 6.78
N GLU A 291 0.65 -2.26 7.59
CA GLU A 291 -0.25 -1.43 8.41
C GLU A 291 0.55 -0.56 9.39
N SER A 292 1.54 -1.14 10.08
CA SER A 292 2.38 -0.43 11.05
C SER A 292 3.35 0.57 10.38
N LEU A 293 3.80 0.30 9.16
CA LEU A 293 4.63 1.22 8.39
C LEU A 293 3.83 2.43 7.88
N THR A 294 2.58 2.21 7.46
CA THR A 294 1.73 3.26 6.86
C THR A 294 0.94 4.08 7.88
N SER A 295 0.69 3.55 9.09
CA SER A 295 -0.15 4.18 10.11
C SER A 295 0.26 5.61 10.48
N SER A 296 1.56 5.85 10.66
CA SER A 296 2.08 7.17 11.03
C SER A 296 1.77 8.25 9.99
N GLN A 297 1.96 7.93 8.71
CA GLN A 297 1.69 8.84 7.61
C GLN A 297 0.17 9.06 7.43
N ARG A 298 -0.63 8.00 7.54
CA ARG A 298 -2.10 8.11 7.49
C ARG A 298 -2.62 9.04 8.59
N ALA A 299 -2.11 8.91 9.82
CA ALA A 299 -2.49 9.78 10.93
C ALA A 299 -2.10 11.26 10.68
N VAL A 300 -0.93 11.52 10.08
CA VAL A 300 -0.52 12.88 9.71
C VAL A 300 -1.45 13.48 8.66
N LEU A 301 -1.78 12.71 7.61
CA LEU A 301 -2.68 13.16 6.54
C LEU A 301 -4.12 13.34 7.02
N GLU A 302 -4.60 12.47 7.90
CA GLU A 302 -5.92 12.57 8.51
C GLU A 302 -6.05 13.83 9.36
N ARG A 303 -5.05 14.14 10.20
CA ARG A 303 -5.00 15.40 10.96
C ARG A 303 -5.05 16.62 10.05
N LYS A 304 -4.29 16.62 8.94
CA LYS A 304 -4.34 17.70 7.95
C LYS A 304 -5.72 17.81 7.31
N ARG A 305 -6.34 16.70 6.92
CA ARG A 305 -7.69 16.68 6.33
C ARG A 305 -8.74 17.19 7.31
N ASN A 306 -8.66 16.80 8.58
CA ASN A 306 -9.57 17.25 9.61
C ASN A 306 -9.38 18.74 9.93
N SER A 307 -8.15 19.25 9.91
CA SER A 307 -7.87 20.69 10.02
C SER A 307 -8.48 21.48 8.87
N LEU A 308 -8.36 21.00 7.63
CA LEU A 308 -8.96 21.63 6.45
C LEU A 308 -10.49 21.58 6.50
N LYS A 309 -11.08 20.46 6.96
CA LYS A 309 -12.53 20.35 7.18
C LYS A 309 -13.02 21.34 8.24
N ARG A 310 -12.29 21.48 9.36
CA ARG A 310 -12.61 22.46 10.42
C ARG A 310 -12.48 23.90 9.93
N SER A 311 -11.47 24.20 9.11
CA SER A 311 -11.32 25.50 8.46
C SER A 311 -12.46 25.78 7.46
N ARG A 312 -12.91 24.78 6.70
CA ARG A 312 -14.09 24.89 5.81
C ARG A 312 -15.40 25.02 6.56
N SER A 313 -15.60 24.31 7.67
CA SER A 313 -16.81 24.43 8.49
C SER A 313 -16.87 25.74 9.28
N ALA A 314 -15.73 26.42 9.50
CA ALA A 314 -15.68 27.77 10.05
C ALA A 314 -15.94 28.86 8.98
N ALA A 315 -15.72 28.54 7.69
CA ALA A 315 -16.04 29.41 6.57
C ALA A 315 -17.49 29.19 6.10
N ALA A 316 -18.45 29.69 6.89
CA ALA A 316 -19.90 29.85 6.60
C ALA A 316 -20.68 28.63 6.07
N PRO A 317 -21.93 28.40 6.50
CA PRO A 317 -22.72 27.27 6.02
C PRO A 317 -23.12 27.51 4.56
N SER A 318 -22.39 26.91 3.61
CA SER A 318 -22.87 26.73 2.25
C SER A 318 -23.94 25.63 2.27
N ASN A 319 -25.16 25.99 2.65
CA ASN A 319 -26.36 25.25 2.29
C ASN A 319 -26.45 25.29 0.76
N ILE A 320 -25.99 24.24 0.09
CA ILE A 320 -26.36 23.96 -1.30
C ILE A 320 -27.29 22.76 -1.23
N PRO A 321 -28.62 22.96 -1.24
CA PRO A 321 -29.56 21.89 -1.47
C PRO A 321 -29.41 21.41 -2.92
N ALA A 322 -29.60 20.11 -3.12
CA ALA A 322 -29.46 19.43 -4.38
C ALA A 322 -30.41 19.99 -5.47
N ARG A 323 -29.85 20.27 -6.65
CA ARG A 323 -30.53 20.36 -7.96
C ARG A 323 -31.81 21.21 -8.04
N GLU A 324 -31.74 22.46 -7.60
CA GLU A 324 -32.63 23.50 -8.14
C GLU A 324 -32.00 24.10 -9.41
N GLU A 325 -32.81 24.32 -10.44
CA GLU A 325 -32.36 24.94 -11.69
C GLU A 325 -31.77 26.32 -11.37
N ILE A 326 -30.51 26.55 -11.71
CA ILE A 326 -29.77 27.73 -11.25
C ILE A 326 -30.35 28.98 -11.93
N HIS A 327 -31.10 29.78 -11.17
CA HIS A 327 -31.58 31.09 -11.59
C HIS A 327 -30.47 32.13 -11.36
N ILE A 328 -30.03 32.82 -12.41
CA ILE A 328 -28.99 33.87 -12.33
C ILE A 328 -29.53 35.17 -12.90
N LEU A 329 -29.28 36.27 -12.20
CA LEU A 329 -29.61 37.61 -12.66
C LEU A 329 -28.47 38.15 -13.52
N THR A 330 -28.75 38.50 -14.77
CA THR A 330 -27.76 39.02 -15.72
C THR A 330 -28.15 40.40 -16.23
N PRO A 331 -27.18 41.26 -16.61
CA PRO A 331 -27.49 42.50 -17.29
C PRO A 331 -28.10 42.20 -18.67
N ASN A 332 -29.12 42.96 -19.06
CA ASN A 332 -29.80 42.78 -20.33
C ASN A 332 -28.96 43.31 -21.50
N SER A 333 -29.05 42.65 -22.65
CA SER A 333 -28.44 43.10 -23.89
C SER A 333 -29.17 44.33 -24.45
N ARG A 334 -28.38 45.27 -24.98
CA ARG A 334 -28.87 46.47 -25.68
C ARG A 334 -28.84 46.32 -27.20
N GLU A 335 -28.46 45.15 -27.72
CA GLU A 335 -28.27 44.91 -29.16
C GLU A 335 -29.60 44.95 -29.92
N LEU A 336 -30.67 44.38 -29.35
CA LEU A 336 -31.97 44.23 -30.00
C LEU A 336 -33.09 45.05 -29.33
N SER A 337 -32.79 45.76 -28.24
CA SER A 337 -33.79 46.53 -27.49
C SER A 337 -33.13 47.60 -26.61
N SER A 338 -33.94 48.47 -25.98
CA SER A 338 -33.46 49.41 -24.96
C SER A 338 -32.80 48.75 -23.74
N GLY A 339 -32.89 47.42 -23.60
CA GLY A 339 -32.33 46.64 -22.49
C GLY A 339 -33.03 46.85 -21.15
N LYS A 340 -34.14 47.61 -21.11
CA LYS A 340 -34.87 47.91 -19.86
C LYS A 340 -36.17 47.12 -19.78
N LEU A 341 -36.32 46.31 -18.75
CA LEU A 341 -37.49 45.45 -18.50
C LEU A 341 -38.26 45.90 -17.26
N VAL A 342 -39.56 45.66 -17.23
CA VAL A 342 -40.38 45.88 -16.02
C VAL A 342 -40.12 44.74 -15.04
N CYS A 343 -40.00 45.05 -13.75
CA CYS A 343 -39.83 44.01 -12.73
C CYS A 343 -41.10 43.17 -12.60
N HIS A 344 -40.97 41.84 -12.78
CA HIS A 344 -42.08 40.90 -12.71
C HIS A 344 -42.75 40.90 -11.34
N LEU A 345 -41.96 40.89 -10.25
CA LEU A 345 -42.49 40.88 -8.89
C LEU A 345 -43.24 42.16 -8.52
N CYS A 346 -42.73 43.33 -8.93
CA CYS A 346 -43.47 44.59 -8.73
C CYS A 346 -44.77 44.62 -9.54
N SER A 347 -44.75 44.08 -10.77
CA SER A 347 -45.96 43.91 -11.58
C SER A 347 -46.98 43.03 -10.85
N LEU A 348 -46.55 41.89 -10.28
CA LEU A 348 -47.41 41.00 -9.47
C LEU A 348 -47.96 41.64 -8.20
N GLN A 349 -47.35 42.71 -7.71
CA GLN A 349 -47.84 43.49 -6.57
C GLN A 349 -48.72 44.68 -7.00
N GLY A 350 -48.92 44.89 -8.30
CA GLY A 350 -49.65 46.05 -8.83
C GLY A 350 -48.89 47.37 -8.69
N ILE A 351 -47.60 47.33 -8.36
CA ILE A 351 -46.75 48.51 -8.21
C ILE A 351 -46.22 48.92 -9.59
N LYS A 352 -46.48 50.16 -10.00
CA LYS A 352 -45.88 50.75 -11.21
C LYS A 352 -44.38 50.91 -11.01
N ALA A 353 -43.61 49.91 -11.46
CA ALA A 353 -42.16 49.91 -11.36
C ALA A 353 -41.48 50.58 -12.56
N ALA A 354 -40.38 51.27 -12.30
CA ALA A 354 -39.47 51.75 -13.34
C ALA A 354 -38.86 50.56 -14.12
N LYS A 355 -38.52 50.81 -15.39
CA LYS A 355 -37.84 49.80 -16.20
C LYS A 355 -36.38 49.67 -15.75
N PHE A 356 -35.90 48.44 -15.56
CA PHE A 356 -34.61 48.11 -14.96
C PHE A 356 -33.77 47.23 -15.91
N PRO A 357 -32.42 47.33 -15.91
CA PRO A 357 -31.59 46.70 -16.92
C PRO A 357 -31.14 45.26 -16.61
N PHE A 358 -31.87 44.53 -15.76
CA PHE A 358 -31.51 43.17 -15.35
C PHE A 358 -32.67 42.20 -15.53
N GLY A 359 -32.34 40.95 -15.84
CA GLY A 359 -33.30 39.86 -16.03
C GLY A 359 -32.75 38.50 -15.60
N CYS A 360 -33.65 37.58 -15.32
CA CYS A 360 -33.27 36.20 -14.98
C CYS A 360 -33.15 35.36 -16.25
N THR A 361 -32.01 34.70 -16.44
CA THR A 361 -31.76 33.86 -17.63
C THR A 361 -32.69 32.67 -17.76
N LYS A 362 -33.17 32.13 -16.64
CA LYS A 362 -34.03 30.95 -16.60
C LYS A 362 -35.53 31.30 -16.68
N CYS A 363 -35.95 32.42 -16.07
CA CYS A 363 -37.35 32.85 -16.08
C CYS A 363 -37.72 33.74 -17.27
N GLU A 364 -36.73 34.27 -17.98
CA GLU A 364 -36.89 35.19 -19.12
C GLU A 364 -37.68 36.48 -18.79
N VAL A 365 -37.68 36.90 -17.52
CA VAL A 365 -38.35 38.11 -17.05
C VAL A 365 -37.41 39.06 -16.31
N GLY A 366 -37.78 40.33 -16.28
CA GLY A 366 -37.02 41.39 -15.59
C GLY A 366 -37.23 41.36 -14.07
N PHE A 367 -36.17 41.66 -13.32
CA PHE A 367 -36.24 41.81 -11.85
C PHE A 367 -35.36 42.96 -11.36
N HIS A 368 -35.82 43.68 -10.33
CA HIS A 368 -34.90 44.42 -9.47
C HIS A 368 -34.04 43.45 -8.68
N VAL A 369 -32.84 43.89 -8.27
CA VAL A 369 -31.90 43.06 -7.50
C VAL A 369 -32.56 42.49 -6.23
N GLY A 370 -33.25 43.32 -5.45
CA GLY A 370 -33.96 42.86 -4.25
C GLY A 370 -35.16 41.96 -4.55
N CYS A 371 -35.92 42.27 -5.60
CA CYS A 371 -37.08 41.46 -6.00
C CYS A 371 -36.67 40.06 -6.52
N PHE A 372 -35.52 39.97 -7.19
CA PHE A 372 -34.95 38.70 -7.63
C PHE A 372 -34.63 37.82 -6.41
N ALA A 373 -34.01 38.40 -5.38
CA ALA A 373 -33.68 37.67 -4.15
C ALA A 373 -34.93 37.07 -3.50
N VAL A 374 -35.99 37.87 -3.34
CA VAL A 374 -37.26 37.39 -2.76
C VAL A 374 -37.94 36.33 -3.62
N ALA A 375 -37.88 36.45 -4.95
CA ALA A 375 -38.54 35.52 -5.86
C ALA A 375 -37.88 34.14 -5.90
N HIS A 376 -36.54 34.10 -5.88
CA HIS A 376 -35.76 32.87 -6.10
C HIS A 376 -35.18 32.26 -4.82
N PHE A 377 -35.04 33.04 -3.74
CA PHE A 377 -34.49 32.57 -2.47
C PHE A 377 -35.51 32.76 -1.35
N LYS A 378 -36.75 32.28 -1.54
CA LYS A 378 -37.86 32.43 -0.58
C LYS A 378 -37.45 31.97 0.83
N HIS A 379 -36.71 30.86 0.91
CA HIS A 379 -36.23 30.26 2.16
C HIS A 379 -35.27 31.18 2.92
N ALA A 380 -34.57 32.11 2.26
CA ALA A 380 -33.61 32.99 2.91
C ALA A 380 -34.27 34.10 3.76
N PHE A 381 -35.58 34.32 3.63
CA PHE A 381 -36.32 35.41 4.28
C PHE A 381 -37.18 34.93 5.47
N HIS A 382 -36.55 34.34 6.49
CA HIS A 382 -37.24 33.84 7.69
C HIS A 382 -37.87 34.94 8.58
N ASN A 383 -37.28 36.14 8.60
CA ASN A 383 -37.80 37.32 9.32
C ASN A 383 -38.21 38.39 8.30
N ALA A 384 -39.31 38.16 7.60
CA ALA A 384 -39.76 39.05 6.53
C ALA A 384 -40.25 40.40 7.08
N THR A 385 -39.72 41.51 6.55
CA THR A 385 -40.34 42.82 6.73
C THR A 385 -41.74 42.83 6.07
N PRO A 386 -42.66 43.73 6.47
CA PRO A 386 -44.01 43.78 5.88
C PRO A 386 -44.00 43.84 4.35
N SER A 387 -43.02 44.53 3.76
CA SER A 387 -42.84 44.61 2.30
C SER A 387 -42.41 43.28 1.67
N VAL A 388 -41.52 42.52 2.32
CA VAL A 388 -41.08 41.19 1.85
C VAL A 388 -42.20 40.17 2.01
N ALA A 389 -42.97 40.24 3.10
CA ALA A 389 -44.12 39.38 3.33
C ALA A 389 -45.20 39.58 2.24
N ALA A 390 -45.54 40.83 1.90
CA ALA A 390 -46.45 41.15 0.81
C ALA A 390 -45.94 40.63 -0.55
N ALA A 391 -44.63 40.71 -0.79
CA ALA A 391 -44.01 40.20 -2.00
C ALA A 391 -44.07 38.66 -2.11
N LEU A 392 -43.84 37.95 -1.00
CA LEU A 392 -43.95 36.49 -0.93
C LEU A 392 -45.41 36.02 -1.11
N GLN A 393 -46.37 36.76 -0.54
CA GLN A 393 -47.79 36.48 -0.72
C GLN A 393 -48.20 36.63 -2.18
N ALA A 394 -47.81 37.72 -2.85
CA ALA A 394 -48.10 37.93 -4.28
C ALA A 394 -47.55 36.82 -5.19
N LEU A 395 -46.39 36.22 -4.84
CA LEU A 395 -45.83 35.06 -5.55
C LEU A 395 -46.63 33.78 -5.33
N ASN A 396 -47.12 33.56 -4.12
CA ASN A 396 -47.95 32.39 -3.80
C ASN A 396 -49.33 32.50 -4.48
N ASP A 397 -49.93 33.69 -4.49
CA ASP A 397 -51.19 33.96 -5.16
C ASP A 397 -51.08 33.78 -6.68
N ALA A 398 -49.96 34.23 -7.28
CA ALA A 398 -49.67 34.01 -8.68
C ALA A 398 -49.47 32.52 -9.03
N GLY A 399 -48.82 31.75 -8.15
CA GLY A 399 -48.64 30.31 -8.30
C GLY A 399 -49.95 29.52 -8.21
N ASN A 400 -50.90 30.00 -7.39
CA ASN A 400 -52.22 29.41 -7.22
C ASN A 400 -53.25 29.89 -8.27
N GLY A 401 -52.82 30.58 -9.33
CA GLY A 401 -53.68 31.02 -10.43
C GLY A 401 -54.55 32.25 -10.14
N LYS A 402 -54.29 32.98 -9.04
CA LYS A 402 -55.00 34.21 -8.65
C LYS A 402 -54.05 35.43 -8.59
N PRO A 403 -53.36 35.82 -9.68
CA PRO A 403 -52.47 36.98 -9.64
C PRO A 403 -53.28 38.28 -9.50
N SER A 404 -52.78 39.23 -8.69
CA SER A 404 -53.39 40.56 -8.55
C SER A 404 -53.37 41.36 -9.86
N SER A 405 -52.43 41.06 -10.76
CA SER A 405 -52.32 41.65 -12.10
C SER A 405 -51.92 40.59 -13.14
N LYS A 406 -52.56 40.62 -14.32
CA LYS A 406 -52.23 39.73 -15.43
C LYS A 406 -51.10 40.33 -16.27
N THR A 407 -49.89 39.77 -16.15
CA THR A 407 -48.76 40.16 -17.00
C THR A 407 -48.62 39.16 -18.16
N ARG A 408 -48.70 39.62 -19.41
CA ARG A 408 -48.49 38.79 -20.60
C ARG A 408 -47.04 38.32 -20.66
N LYS A 409 -46.78 37.01 -20.58
CA LYS A 409 -45.46 36.44 -20.90
C LYS A 409 -45.22 36.58 -22.40
N ARG A 410 -44.28 37.42 -22.80
CA ARG A 410 -43.72 37.45 -24.15
C ARG A 410 -42.33 36.83 -24.09
N ILE A 411 -41.98 36.04 -25.10
CA ILE A 411 -40.62 35.52 -25.27
C ILE A 411 -39.67 36.72 -25.33
N ASN A 412 -38.64 36.71 -24.49
CA ASN A 412 -37.80 37.88 -24.26
C ASN A 412 -36.37 37.64 -24.71
N ASN A 413 -36.05 38.12 -25.91
CA ASN A 413 -34.70 37.97 -26.48
C ASN A 413 -33.71 39.05 -25.98
N SER A 414 -34.08 39.87 -24.99
CA SER A 414 -33.21 40.94 -24.48
C SER A 414 -32.33 40.55 -23.29
N ILE A 415 -32.51 39.35 -22.72
CA ILE A 415 -31.74 38.89 -21.56
C ILE A 415 -30.45 38.22 -22.05
N THR A 416 -29.31 38.63 -21.52
CA THR A 416 -28.00 38.09 -21.91
C THR A 416 -27.83 36.68 -21.38
N SER A 417 -27.56 35.70 -22.26
CA SER A 417 -27.20 34.33 -21.89
C SER A 417 -25.90 34.31 -21.10
N LEU A 418 -25.75 33.32 -20.21
CA LEU A 418 -24.54 33.14 -19.39
C LEU A 418 -23.27 33.01 -20.23
N ASP A 419 -23.36 32.39 -21.41
CA ASP A 419 -22.22 32.17 -22.30
C ASP A 419 -21.69 33.47 -22.94
N LYS A 420 -22.50 34.54 -22.92
CA LYS A 420 -22.18 35.84 -23.54
C LYS A 420 -21.78 36.89 -22.51
N LEU A 421 -21.62 36.50 -21.24
CA LEU A 421 -21.36 37.42 -20.13
C LEU A 421 -19.87 37.76 -20.06
N VAL A 422 -19.52 38.99 -20.42
CA VAL A 422 -18.14 39.50 -20.36
C VAL A 422 -17.96 40.30 -19.08
N LEU A 423 -17.05 39.86 -18.21
CA LEU A 423 -16.63 40.62 -17.04
C LEU A 423 -15.65 41.71 -17.48
N ARG A 424 -15.83 42.94 -16.97
CA ARG A 424 -14.85 44.01 -17.17
C ARG A 424 -13.53 43.58 -16.52
N LYS A 425 -12.44 43.63 -17.28
CA LYS A 425 -11.08 43.42 -16.78
C LYS A 425 -10.64 44.57 -15.89
#